data_AF-A0A060T3X2-F1
#
_entry.id   AF-A0A060T3X2-F1
#
_cell.length_a   1.000
_cell.length_b   1.000
_cell.length_c   1.000
_cell.angle_alpha   90.00
_cell.angle_beta   90.00
_cell.angle_gamma   90.00
#
_symmetry.space_group_name_H-M   'P 1'
#
loop_
_entity.id
_entity.type
_entity.pdbx_description
1 polymer ?
#
loop_
_entity_poly.entity_id
_entity_poly.type
_entity_poly.pdbx_seq_one_letter_code
_entity_poly.pdbx_strand_id
1 'polypeptide(L)'
;MTIDLGALQTEARNPDTLDIDVISTHEMVKRIHKEDLVAAQAVDACLDVIAEFIDVVAPRIQAGGRLVYLGAGTSGRLGVLDASELPPTYSMPADKCIGLIAGGDRAIRNPVEGAEDSELAGENALKEIGLTKDDTVVGIASSGRTPYVLGALAYAKSIGCVTGGITCARPSEIEIQGNTDYVMAPVTGPEVVTGSTRMKAGTATKMVLNMISTGIMIRIGKTASNLMVDVKVSNYKLKLRARRIIRTLCGSSFYVVKDGQVTGKPIEVDSSPDGDKLIDDTIAACRQSVKLAIVVARTGLSVDQAALDLAEFDGVLSKVLERHNAALF
;
A
#
# COMPACT_ATOMS: atom_id res chain seq x y z
N MET A 1 34.51 -9.35 -5.51
CA MET A 1 34.62 -7.91 -5.20
C MET A 1 34.75 -7.77 -3.70
N THR A 2 35.70 -6.96 -3.21
CA THR A 2 35.78 -6.60 -1.79
C THR A 2 34.66 -5.60 -1.48
N ILE A 3 33.75 -5.96 -0.59
CA ILE A 3 32.64 -5.09 -0.19
C ILE A 3 33.20 -4.03 0.77
N ASP A 4 33.26 -2.77 0.34
CA ASP A 4 33.52 -1.66 1.26
C ASP A 4 32.21 -1.30 1.97
N LEU A 5 32.05 -1.81 3.20
CA LEU A 5 30.90 -1.51 4.04
C LEU A 5 30.99 -0.07 4.61
N GLY A 6 32.20 0.43 4.87
CA GLY A 6 32.43 1.65 5.65
C GLY A 6 32.03 2.94 4.94
N ALA A 7 31.90 2.91 3.61
CA ALA A 7 31.43 4.04 2.82
C ALA A 7 29.90 4.24 2.82
N LEU A 8 29.13 3.24 3.28
CA LEU A 8 27.67 3.35 3.32
C LEU A 8 27.19 4.17 4.52
N GLN A 9 26.24 5.08 4.28
CA GLN A 9 25.58 5.82 5.35
C GLN A 9 24.88 4.90 6.36
N THR A 10 24.39 3.73 5.91
CA THR A 10 23.71 2.75 6.76
C THR A 10 24.64 2.02 7.73
N GLU A 11 25.95 1.97 7.43
CA GLU A 11 26.98 1.29 8.22
C GLU A 11 27.85 2.28 9.02
N ALA A 12 27.66 3.59 8.82
CA ALA A 12 28.37 4.62 9.56
C ALA A 12 27.92 4.69 11.03
N ARG A 13 28.80 5.18 11.91
CA ARG A 13 28.46 5.45 13.32
C ARG A 13 27.72 6.77 13.44
N ASN A 14 26.65 6.80 14.23
CA ASN A 14 25.94 8.04 14.53
C ASN A 14 26.71 8.83 15.63
N PRO A 15 27.16 10.07 15.35
CA PRO A 15 27.88 10.89 16.33
C PRO A 15 27.01 11.30 17.52
N ASP A 16 25.69 11.35 17.37
CA ASP A 16 24.75 11.75 18.44
C ASP A 16 24.46 10.60 19.43
N THR A 17 24.93 9.38 19.17
CA THR A 17 24.61 8.18 19.98
C THR A 17 25.84 7.37 20.40
N LEU A 18 27.03 7.98 20.41
CA LEU A 18 28.30 7.29 20.75
C LEU A 18 28.33 6.69 22.17
N ASP A 19 27.56 7.27 23.10
CA ASP A 19 27.45 6.94 24.53
C ASP A 19 26.10 6.29 24.88
N ILE A 20 25.35 5.78 23.91
CA ILE A 20 23.96 5.35 24.13
C ILE A 20 23.80 4.18 25.12
N ASP A 21 24.86 3.40 25.33
CA ASP A 21 24.90 2.27 26.26
C ASP A 21 25.15 2.66 27.73
N VAL A 22 25.59 3.90 27.99
CA VAL A 22 25.94 4.38 29.34
C VAL A 22 25.03 5.48 29.87
N ILE A 23 24.11 6.01 29.06
CA ILE A 23 23.13 7.02 29.48
C ILE A 23 21.93 6.38 30.18
N SER A 24 21.14 7.21 30.88
CA SER A 24 19.89 6.74 31.47
C SER A 24 18.91 6.24 30.39
N THR A 25 18.06 5.28 30.75
CA THR A 25 17.03 4.75 29.86
C THR A 25 16.12 5.86 29.29
N HIS A 26 15.83 6.90 30.08
CA HIS A 26 15.03 8.05 29.64
C HIS A 26 15.73 8.84 28.52
N GLU A 27 17.02 9.13 28.66
CA GLU A 27 17.76 9.82 27.61
C GLU A 27 17.99 8.91 26.39
N MET A 28 18.18 7.60 26.59
CA MET A 28 18.27 6.63 25.51
C MET A 28 17.02 6.65 24.62
N VAL A 29 15.81 6.56 25.20
CA VAL A 29 14.57 6.60 24.40
C VAL A 29 14.33 7.95 23.74
N LYS A 30 14.76 9.06 24.35
CA LYS A 30 14.69 10.40 23.72
C LYS A 30 15.61 10.52 22.51
N ARG A 31 16.84 9.97 22.59
CA ARG A 31 17.76 9.96 21.44
C ARG A 31 17.27 9.05 20.33
N ILE A 32 16.72 7.87 20.66
CA ILE A 32 16.06 7.01 19.66
C ILE A 32 14.92 7.76 18.97
N HIS A 33 14.03 8.39 19.74
CA HIS A 33 12.89 9.12 19.17
C HIS A 33 13.32 10.29 18.28
N LYS A 34 14.36 11.03 18.66
CA LYS A 34 14.93 12.11 17.83
C LYS A 34 15.33 11.58 16.44
N GLU A 35 15.94 10.41 16.39
CA GLU A 35 16.33 9.73 15.16
C GLU A 35 15.10 9.20 14.38
N ASP A 36 14.05 8.72 15.05
CA ASP A 36 12.81 8.33 14.38
C ASP A 36 12.17 9.49 13.59
N LEU A 37 12.28 10.73 14.07
CA LEU A 37 11.81 11.92 13.35
C LEU A 37 12.59 12.16 12.05
N VAL A 38 13.89 11.85 12.04
CA VAL A 38 14.74 11.93 10.83
C VAL A 38 14.25 10.95 9.77
N ALA A 39 13.79 9.76 10.18
CA ALA A 39 13.24 8.77 9.25
C ALA A 39 12.02 9.30 8.49
N ALA A 40 11.13 10.03 9.17
CA ALA A 40 9.97 10.65 8.53
C ALA A 40 10.36 11.77 7.56
N GLN A 41 11.27 12.65 7.99
CA GLN A 41 11.76 13.76 7.16
C GLN A 41 12.51 13.28 5.91
N ALA A 42 13.24 12.16 5.99
CA ALA A 42 13.98 11.62 4.85
C ALA A 42 13.07 11.22 3.67
N VAL A 43 11.78 10.97 3.93
CA VAL A 43 10.80 10.62 2.89
C VAL A 43 10.46 11.82 2.01
N ASP A 44 10.62 13.06 2.50
CA ASP A 44 10.28 14.28 1.76
C ASP A 44 10.98 14.34 0.39
N ALA A 45 12.24 13.89 0.33
CA ALA A 45 13.04 13.87 -0.89
C ALA A 45 12.54 12.87 -1.95
N CYS A 46 11.60 11.98 -1.60
CA CYS A 46 11.08 10.94 -2.47
C CYS A 46 9.63 11.18 -2.92
N LEU A 47 8.96 12.22 -2.43
CA LEU A 47 7.52 12.40 -2.64
C LEU A 47 7.13 12.50 -4.12
N ASP A 48 7.93 13.22 -4.92
CA ASP A 48 7.67 13.36 -6.36
C ASP A 48 7.78 12.02 -7.09
N VAL A 49 8.84 11.26 -6.83
CA VAL A 49 9.05 9.92 -7.44
C VAL A 49 7.98 8.93 -6.99
N ILE A 50 7.55 8.99 -5.72
CA ILE A 50 6.46 8.16 -5.20
C ILE A 50 5.15 8.49 -5.94
N ALA A 51 4.85 9.78 -6.13
CA ALA A 51 3.66 10.21 -6.85
C ALA A 51 3.67 9.75 -8.32
N GLU A 52 4.79 9.93 -9.02
CA GLU A 52 4.97 9.44 -10.40
C GLU A 52 4.81 7.92 -10.49
N PHE A 53 5.41 7.18 -9.55
CA PHE A 53 5.29 5.73 -9.48
C PHE A 53 3.84 5.28 -9.28
N ILE A 54 3.10 5.93 -8.36
CA ILE A 54 1.68 5.65 -8.12
C ILE A 54 0.87 5.84 -9.41
N ASP A 55 1.11 6.94 -10.13
CA ASP A 55 0.37 7.29 -11.34
C ASP A 55 0.61 6.33 -12.50
N VAL A 56 1.79 5.74 -12.56
CA VAL A 56 2.16 4.70 -13.53
C VAL A 56 1.59 3.34 -13.16
N VAL A 57 1.57 3.00 -11.87
CA VAL A 57 1.21 1.65 -11.40
C VAL A 57 -0.30 1.48 -11.25
N ALA A 58 -1.02 2.50 -10.79
CA ALA A 58 -2.48 2.44 -10.61
C ALA A 58 -3.25 1.90 -11.84
N PRO A 59 -3.06 2.42 -13.07
CA PRO A 59 -3.76 1.89 -14.25
C PRO A 59 -3.35 0.45 -14.60
N ARG A 60 -2.12 0.03 -14.28
CA ARG A 60 -1.64 -1.35 -14.51
C ARG A 60 -2.35 -2.33 -13.59
N ILE A 61 -2.55 -1.95 -12.32
CA ILE A 61 -3.34 -2.73 -11.37
C ILE A 61 -4.80 -2.84 -11.82
N GLN A 62 -5.40 -1.75 -12.34
CA GLN A 62 -6.76 -1.80 -12.91
C GLN A 62 -6.85 -2.72 -14.13
N ALA A 63 -5.82 -2.72 -14.99
CA ALA A 63 -5.72 -3.62 -16.14
C ALA A 63 -5.45 -5.09 -15.75
N GLY A 64 -5.29 -5.40 -14.46
CA GLY A 64 -5.14 -6.75 -13.95
C GLY A 64 -3.72 -7.16 -13.60
N GLY A 65 -2.72 -6.29 -13.75
CA GLY A 65 -1.36 -6.52 -13.28
C GLY A 65 -1.27 -6.65 -11.75
N ARG A 66 -0.16 -7.20 -11.25
CA ARG A 66 0.13 -7.32 -9.82
C ARG A 66 1.21 -6.33 -9.38
N LEU A 67 1.17 -5.96 -8.10
CA LEU A 67 2.26 -5.28 -7.41
C LEU A 67 3.05 -6.31 -6.61
N VAL A 68 4.35 -6.44 -6.88
CA VAL A 68 5.21 -7.43 -6.23
C VAL A 68 6.31 -6.71 -5.45
N TYR A 69 6.27 -6.81 -4.13
CA TYR A 69 7.36 -6.40 -3.26
C TYR A 69 8.35 -7.54 -3.07
N LEU A 70 9.64 -7.24 -3.09
CA LEU A 70 10.68 -8.23 -2.87
C LEU A 70 11.84 -7.65 -2.06
N GLY A 71 12.29 -8.38 -1.03
CA GLY A 71 13.43 -7.97 -0.22
C GLY A 71 13.99 -9.10 0.65
N ALA A 72 15.06 -8.83 1.39
CA ALA A 72 15.59 -9.73 2.40
C ALA A 72 15.36 -9.18 3.82
N GLY A 73 15.40 -10.05 4.83
CA GLY A 73 15.32 -9.66 6.23
C GLY A 73 14.15 -8.72 6.54
N THR A 74 14.44 -7.59 7.19
CA THR A 74 13.41 -6.58 7.53
C THR A 74 12.72 -6.01 6.29
N SER A 75 13.46 -5.74 5.22
CA SER A 75 12.90 -5.19 3.98
C SER A 75 11.86 -6.13 3.36
N GLY A 76 12.16 -7.43 3.27
CA GLY A 76 11.20 -8.42 2.80
C GLY A 76 9.97 -8.54 3.71
N ARG A 77 10.16 -8.50 5.04
CA ARG A 77 9.05 -8.53 6.01
C ARG A 77 8.12 -7.33 5.89
N LEU A 78 8.66 -6.13 5.63
CA LEU A 78 7.85 -4.92 5.43
C LEU A 78 7.04 -5.00 4.14
N GLY A 79 7.59 -5.56 3.06
CA GLY A 79 6.83 -5.85 1.85
C GLY A 79 5.69 -6.84 2.08
N VAL A 80 5.94 -7.92 2.82
CA VAL A 80 4.90 -8.89 3.24
C VAL A 80 3.83 -8.21 4.11
N LEU A 81 4.24 -7.36 5.05
CA LEU A 81 3.32 -6.63 5.93
C LEU A 81 2.36 -5.76 5.11
N ASP A 82 2.88 -4.87 4.27
CA ASP A 82 2.04 -3.96 3.46
C ASP A 82 1.09 -4.73 2.54
N ALA A 83 1.59 -5.75 1.82
CA ALA A 83 0.76 -6.59 0.95
C ALA A 83 -0.39 -7.27 1.73
N SER A 84 -0.13 -7.76 2.95
CA SER A 84 -1.13 -8.45 3.77
C SER A 84 -2.26 -7.54 4.27
N GLU A 85 -2.04 -6.23 4.30
CA GLU A 85 -3.01 -5.25 4.77
C GLU A 85 -3.99 -4.82 3.67
N LEU A 86 -3.67 -5.02 2.39
CA LEU A 86 -4.52 -4.58 1.27
C LEU A 86 -5.84 -5.35 1.13
N PRO A 87 -5.92 -6.68 1.32
CA PRO A 87 -7.19 -7.38 1.31
C PRO A 87 -8.19 -6.91 2.37
N PRO A 88 -7.84 -6.82 3.68
CA PRO A 88 -8.79 -6.36 4.68
C PRO A 88 -9.09 -4.85 4.60
N THR A 89 -8.18 -4.05 4.02
CA THR A 89 -8.30 -2.59 3.93
C THR A 89 -9.04 -2.15 2.66
N TYR A 90 -8.75 -2.71 1.50
CA TYR A 90 -9.28 -2.21 0.22
C TYR A 90 -10.07 -3.27 -0.57
N SER A 91 -10.41 -4.38 0.11
CA SER A 91 -11.01 -5.57 -0.52
C SER A 91 -10.23 -6.04 -1.76
N MET A 92 -8.92 -5.79 -1.78
CA MET A 92 -8.05 -6.22 -2.87
C MET A 92 -7.91 -7.75 -2.84
N PRO A 93 -8.01 -8.46 -3.97
CA PRO A 93 -7.68 -9.88 -4.02
C PRO A 93 -6.23 -10.12 -3.55
N ALA A 94 -6.02 -11.18 -2.75
CA ALA A 94 -4.74 -11.45 -2.10
C ALA A 94 -3.61 -11.81 -3.09
N ASP A 95 -3.96 -12.13 -4.34
CA ASP A 95 -3.02 -12.43 -5.42
C ASP A 95 -2.61 -11.19 -6.24
N LYS A 96 -3.16 -10.00 -5.93
CA LYS A 96 -2.82 -8.75 -6.64
C LYS A 96 -1.69 -7.95 -6.02
N CYS A 97 -1.40 -8.14 -4.74
CA CYS A 97 -0.23 -7.58 -4.10
C CYS A 97 0.51 -8.68 -3.36
N ILE A 98 1.76 -8.94 -3.75
CA ILE A 98 2.53 -10.09 -3.29
C ILE A 98 3.79 -9.58 -2.60
N GLY A 99 4.05 -10.05 -1.37
CA GLY A 99 5.33 -9.84 -0.69
C GLY A 99 6.19 -11.08 -0.76
N LEU A 100 7.37 -10.97 -1.38
CA LEU A 100 8.38 -12.01 -1.47
C LEU A 100 9.55 -11.69 -0.55
N ILE A 101 10.04 -12.70 0.15
CA ILE A 101 11.17 -12.58 1.07
C ILE A 101 12.24 -13.62 0.74
N ALA A 102 13.49 -13.18 0.71
CA ALA A 102 14.65 -14.07 0.57
C ALA A 102 14.62 -15.17 1.65
N GLY A 103 14.68 -16.44 1.23
CA GLY A 103 14.57 -17.59 2.13
C GLY A 103 13.12 -18.08 2.38
N GLY A 104 12.13 -17.49 1.71
CA GLY A 104 10.72 -17.91 1.72
C GLY A 104 10.02 -17.69 3.06
N ASP A 105 8.85 -18.29 3.26
CA ASP A 105 7.99 -18.06 4.43
C ASP A 105 8.68 -18.26 5.79
N ARG A 106 9.68 -19.15 5.86
CA ARG A 106 10.50 -19.34 7.07
C ARG A 106 11.18 -18.03 7.50
N ALA A 107 11.61 -17.22 6.52
CA ALA A 107 12.28 -15.95 6.69
C ALA A 107 11.41 -14.88 7.39
N ILE A 108 10.08 -15.04 7.34
CA ILE A 108 9.12 -14.13 7.99
C ILE A 108 9.39 -14.06 9.49
N ARG A 109 9.63 -15.21 10.14
CA ARG A 109 9.82 -15.30 11.60
C ARG A 109 11.27 -15.53 12.01
N ASN A 110 12.07 -16.20 11.19
CA ASN A 110 13.43 -16.59 11.53
C ASN A 110 14.39 -16.13 10.45
N PRO A 111 15.60 -15.64 10.75
CA PRO A 111 16.59 -15.38 9.72
C PRO A 111 16.95 -16.67 8.96
N VAL A 112 17.26 -16.53 7.67
CA VAL A 112 17.83 -17.59 6.83
C VAL A 112 19.17 -17.08 6.34
N GLU A 113 20.24 -17.64 6.88
CA GLU A 113 21.62 -17.21 6.59
C GLU A 113 21.95 -17.37 5.11
N GLY A 114 22.57 -16.35 4.51
CA GLY A 114 22.99 -16.33 3.11
C GLY A 114 21.86 -16.22 2.07
N ALA A 115 20.59 -16.16 2.48
CA ALA A 115 19.47 -16.08 1.54
C ALA A 115 19.49 -14.80 0.69
N GLU A 116 20.10 -13.73 1.21
CA GLU A 116 20.15 -12.42 0.57
C GLU A 116 21.27 -12.28 -0.47
N ASP A 117 22.23 -13.22 -0.47
CA ASP A 117 23.47 -13.15 -1.26
C ASP A 117 23.37 -13.83 -2.64
N SER A 118 22.16 -14.16 -3.10
CA SER A 118 21.93 -14.87 -4.37
C SER A 118 21.03 -14.10 -5.33
N GLU A 119 21.60 -13.54 -6.39
CA GLU A 119 20.86 -12.90 -7.50
C GLU A 119 19.89 -13.90 -8.16
N LEU A 120 20.36 -15.12 -8.42
CA LEU A 120 19.57 -16.17 -9.06
C LEU A 120 18.35 -16.56 -8.22
N ALA A 121 18.46 -16.51 -6.89
CA ALA A 121 17.32 -16.77 -6.01
C ALA A 121 16.23 -15.70 -6.17
N GLY A 122 16.61 -14.43 -6.39
CA GLY A 122 15.66 -13.34 -6.65
C GLY A 122 14.91 -13.51 -7.97
N GLU A 123 15.64 -13.86 -9.03
CA GLU A 123 15.07 -14.21 -10.33
C GLU A 123 14.10 -15.40 -10.22
N ASN A 124 14.51 -16.48 -9.55
CA ASN A 124 13.69 -17.67 -9.41
C ASN A 124 12.40 -17.40 -8.62
N ALA A 125 12.45 -16.58 -7.57
CA ALA A 125 11.25 -16.20 -6.82
C ALA A 125 10.20 -15.51 -7.71
N LEU A 126 10.64 -14.68 -8.67
CA LEU A 126 9.75 -14.04 -9.64
C LEU A 126 9.23 -15.03 -10.70
N LYS A 127 10.07 -15.98 -11.14
CA LYS A 127 9.63 -17.06 -12.04
C LYS A 127 8.57 -17.96 -11.40
N GLU A 128 8.73 -18.30 -10.13
CA GLU A 128 7.80 -19.18 -9.40
C GLU A 128 6.38 -18.62 -9.32
N ILE A 129 6.24 -17.29 -9.20
CA ILE A 129 4.91 -16.64 -9.23
C ILE A 129 4.41 -16.37 -10.65
N GLY A 130 5.13 -16.82 -11.68
CA GLY A 130 4.81 -16.57 -13.08
C GLY A 130 4.76 -15.08 -13.41
N LEU A 131 5.81 -14.32 -13.07
CA LEU A 131 5.88 -12.88 -13.37
C LEU A 131 5.67 -12.61 -14.87
N THR A 132 4.88 -11.59 -15.17
CA THR A 132 4.58 -11.13 -16.53
C THR A 132 4.93 -9.66 -16.69
N LYS A 133 5.07 -9.20 -17.95
CA LYS A 133 5.33 -7.79 -18.27
C LYS A 133 4.26 -6.82 -17.78
N ASP A 134 3.07 -7.31 -17.42
CA ASP A 134 1.95 -6.48 -16.93
C ASP A 134 2.06 -6.21 -15.43
N ASP A 135 2.89 -7.00 -14.73
CA ASP A 135 3.20 -6.81 -13.32
C ASP A 135 4.15 -5.62 -13.10
N THR A 136 4.26 -5.22 -11.84
CA THR A 136 5.21 -4.21 -11.36
C THR A 136 6.00 -4.82 -10.21
N VAL A 137 7.34 -4.66 -10.22
CA VAL A 137 8.22 -5.19 -9.19
C VAL A 137 8.89 -4.05 -8.43
N VAL A 138 8.84 -4.11 -7.10
CA VAL A 138 9.52 -3.17 -6.20
C VAL A 138 10.54 -3.91 -5.36
N GLY A 139 11.81 -3.66 -5.63
CA GLY A 139 12.93 -4.20 -4.89
C GLY A 139 13.25 -3.35 -3.65
N ILE A 140 13.43 -3.97 -2.50
CA ILE A 140 13.62 -3.29 -1.22
C ILE A 140 14.94 -3.74 -0.58
N ALA A 141 15.92 -2.84 -0.53
CA ALA A 141 17.19 -3.07 0.15
C ALA A 141 17.68 -1.77 0.77
N SER A 142 17.70 -1.66 2.11
CA SER A 142 18.17 -0.45 2.80
C SER A 142 19.62 -0.11 2.42
N SER A 143 20.48 -1.10 2.24
CA SER A 143 21.87 -0.93 1.75
C SER A 143 21.96 -0.58 0.27
N GLY A 144 20.88 -0.82 -0.49
CA GLY A 144 20.81 -0.58 -1.93
C GLY A 144 21.63 -1.54 -2.78
N ARG A 145 22.17 -2.61 -2.21
CA ARG A 145 23.10 -3.53 -2.89
C ARG A 145 22.86 -5.02 -2.65
N THR A 146 21.74 -5.40 -2.05
CA THR A 146 21.45 -6.80 -1.71
C THR A 146 21.30 -7.65 -3.00
N PRO A 147 22.16 -8.66 -3.23
CA PRO A 147 22.18 -9.43 -4.48
C PRO A 147 20.83 -10.04 -4.87
N TYR A 148 20.10 -10.62 -3.92
CA TYR A 148 18.74 -11.14 -4.14
C TYR A 148 17.78 -10.10 -4.75
N VAL A 149 17.89 -8.85 -4.32
CA VAL A 149 17.05 -7.75 -4.83
C VAL A 149 17.52 -7.31 -6.22
N LEU A 150 18.83 -7.20 -6.42
CA LEU A 150 19.41 -6.79 -7.70
C LEU A 150 19.09 -7.79 -8.82
N GLY A 151 19.25 -9.09 -8.57
CA GLY A 151 18.90 -10.15 -9.53
C GLY A 151 17.42 -10.16 -9.89
N ALA A 152 16.54 -9.94 -8.90
CA ALA A 152 15.11 -9.82 -9.13
C ALA A 152 14.74 -8.61 -10.01
N LEU A 153 15.33 -7.44 -9.74
CA LEU A 153 15.10 -6.22 -10.54
C LEU A 153 15.61 -6.39 -11.97
N ALA A 154 16.80 -6.96 -12.15
CA ALA A 154 17.36 -7.27 -13.46
C ALA A 154 16.44 -8.20 -14.27
N TYR A 155 15.96 -9.28 -13.64
CA TYR A 155 15.00 -10.18 -14.29
C TYR A 155 13.69 -9.49 -14.64
N ALA A 156 13.07 -8.76 -13.70
CA ALA A 156 11.83 -8.02 -13.94
C ALA A 156 11.96 -7.03 -15.10
N LYS A 157 13.09 -6.30 -15.15
CA LYS A 157 13.38 -5.37 -16.25
C LYS A 157 13.50 -6.09 -17.58
N SER A 158 14.17 -7.25 -17.63
CA SER A 158 14.30 -8.05 -18.85
C SER A 158 12.97 -8.58 -19.40
N ILE A 159 11.98 -8.79 -18.53
CA ILE A 159 10.63 -9.21 -18.89
C ILE A 159 9.77 -8.03 -19.38
N GLY A 160 10.21 -6.79 -19.12
CA GLY A 160 9.51 -5.56 -19.49
C GLY A 160 8.53 -5.06 -18.42
N CYS A 161 8.70 -5.48 -17.16
CA CYS A 161 7.96 -4.92 -16.04
C CYS A 161 8.39 -3.46 -15.79
N VAL A 162 7.49 -2.68 -15.18
CA VAL A 162 7.90 -1.45 -14.49
C VAL A 162 8.61 -1.84 -13.20
N THR A 163 9.77 -1.24 -12.94
CA THR A 163 10.56 -1.54 -11.74
C THR A 163 10.72 -0.33 -10.80
N GLY A 164 10.45 -0.54 -9.52
CA GLY A 164 10.72 0.41 -8.44
C GLY A 164 11.81 -0.12 -7.50
N GLY A 165 12.55 0.79 -6.87
CA GLY A 165 13.58 0.44 -5.90
C GLY A 165 13.49 1.32 -4.66
N ILE A 166 13.47 0.70 -3.48
CA ILE A 166 13.50 1.41 -2.20
C ILE A 166 14.85 1.15 -1.52
N THR A 167 15.58 2.23 -1.21
CA THR A 167 16.90 2.16 -0.55
C THR A 167 17.12 3.32 0.41
N CYS A 168 18.00 3.15 1.40
CA CYS A 168 18.34 4.21 2.37
C CYS A 168 19.81 4.64 2.26
N ALA A 169 20.47 4.31 1.14
CA ALA A 169 21.85 4.66 0.84
C ALA A 169 21.95 5.33 -0.54
N ARG A 170 22.88 6.28 -0.68
CA ARG A 170 23.24 6.88 -1.97
C ARG A 170 24.75 7.15 -2.06
N PRO A 171 25.41 6.85 -3.19
CA PRO A 171 24.87 6.11 -4.35
C PRO A 171 24.55 4.64 -3.99
N SER A 172 23.71 3.98 -4.79
CA SER A 172 23.33 2.57 -4.57
C SER A 172 23.37 1.74 -5.85
N GLU A 173 23.57 0.43 -5.74
CA GLU A 173 23.54 -0.48 -6.89
C GLU A 173 22.13 -0.54 -7.52
N ILE A 174 21.06 -0.42 -6.71
CA ILE A 174 19.68 -0.27 -7.20
C ILE A 174 19.56 0.89 -8.21
N GLU A 175 20.27 1.99 -7.97
CA GLU A 175 20.26 3.18 -8.83
C GLU A 175 21.21 3.05 -10.03
N ILE A 176 22.40 2.51 -9.83
CA ILE A 176 23.48 2.55 -10.83
C ILE A 176 23.34 1.46 -11.91
N GLN A 177 22.73 0.31 -11.59
CA GLN A 177 22.64 -0.81 -12.53
C GLN A 177 21.68 -0.60 -13.70
N GLY A 178 20.84 0.44 -13.66
CA GLY A 178 19.90 0.76 -14.75
C GLY A 178 18.69 -0.18 -14.87
N ASN A 179 18.49 -1.06 -13.89
CA ASN A 179 17.37 -2.01 -13.85
C ASN A 179 16.14 -1.48 -13.08
N THR A 180 16.21 -0.24 -12.58
CA THR A 180 15.18 0.40 -11.74
C THR A 180 14.66 1.66 -12.42
N ASP A 181 13.37 1.69 -12.80
CA ASP A 181 12.75 2.87 -13.42
C ASP A 181 12.52 4.00 -12.40
N TYR A 182 12.09 3.65 -11.18
CA TYR A 182 11.75 4.60 -10.13
C TYR A 182 12.53 4.30 -8.84
N VAL A 183 13.50 5.15 -8.52
CA VAL A 183 14.35 5.00 -7.32
C VAL A 183 13.84 5.91 -6.21
N MET A 184 13.26 5.30 -5.18
CA MET A 184 12.80 5.96 -3.95
C MET A 184 13.86 5.78 -2.87
N ALA A 185 14.67 6.82 -2.64
CA ALA A 185 15.84 6.75 -1.78
C ALA A 185 15.73 7.65 -0.53
N PRO A 186 14.90 7.31 0.48
CA PRO A 186 14.87 8.05 1.74
C PRO A 186 16.16 7.78 2.54
N VAL A 187 17.20 8.57 2.29
CA VAL A 187 18.51 8.44 2.97
C VAL A 187 18.40 8.94 4.40
N THR A 188 18.28 8.01 5.36
CA THR A 188 18.06 8.32 6.78
C THR A 188 19.34 8.61 7.58
N GLY A 189 20.51 8.39 6.96
CA GLY A 189 21.80 8.50 7.63
C GLY A 189 22.10 7.36 8.64
N PRO A 190 23.14 7.53 9.46
CA PRO A 190 23.61 6.53 10.44
C PRO A 190 22.54 6.11 11.44
N GLU A 191 22.42 4.83 11.72
CA GLU A 191 21.49 4.31 12.72
C GLU A 191 21.97 4.55 14.15
N VAL A 192 21.02 4.59 15.10
CA VAL A 192 21.30 4.73 16.53
C VAL A 192 22.26 3.65 17.03
N VAL A 193 22.02 2.41 16.59
CA VAL A 193 22.94 1.28 16.69
C VAL A 193 23.48 1.03 15.29
N THR A 194 24.79 1.17 15.11
CA THR A 194 25.46 1.05 13.81
C THR A 194 25.05 -0.22 13.06
N GLY A 195 24.65 -0.07 11.79
CA GLY A 195 24.19 -1.16 10.93
C GLY A 195 22.78 -1.70 11.21
N SER A 196 22.11 -1.27 12.30
CA SER A 196 20.77 -1.74 12.67
C SER A 196 19.66 -1.09 11.83
N THR A 197 19.70 -1.28 10.52
CA THR A 197 18.78 -0.70 9.52
C THR A 197 17.30 -1.09 9.69
N ARG A 198 17.00 -2.03 10.60
CA ARG A 198 15.61 -2.29 11.03
C ARG A 198 14.94 -1.09 11.73
N MET A 199 15.72 -0.06 12.09
CA MET A 199 15.27 1.15 12.79
C MET A 199 14.83 2.24 11.80
N LYS A 200 15.58 3.32 11.62
CA LYS A 200 15.15 4.46 10.77
C LYS A 200 14.90 4.02 9.34
N ALA A 201 15.82 3.27 8.74
CA ALA A 201 15.70 2.83 7.36
C ALA A 201 14.45 1.95 7.13
N GLY A 202 14.17 1.03 8.07
CA GLY A 202 12.94 0.23 8.08
C GLY A 202 11.68 1.08 8.24
N THR A 203 11.70 2.07 9.13
CA THR A 203 10.60 3.02 9.35
C THR A 203 10.32 3.87 8.11
N ALA A 204 11.33 4.44 7.47
CA ALA A 204 11.18 5.17 6.20
C ALA A 204 10.66 4.26 5.08
N THR A 205 11.19 3.05 4.96
CA THR A 205 10.71 2.03 4.00
C THR A 205 9.21 1.75 4.19
N LYS A 206 8.76 1.57 5.44
CA LYS A 206 7.33 1.36 5.74
C LYS A 206 6.47 2.53 5.29
N MET A 207 6.92 3.77 5.53
CA MET A 207 6.20 4.97 5.10
C MET A 207 6.05 5.01 3.57
N VAL A 208 7.14 4.75 2.84
CA VAL A 208 7.12 4.70 1.37
C VAL A 208 6.16 3.61 0.86
N LEU A 209 6.23 2.39 1.40
CA LEU A 209 5.32 1.30 1.03
C LEU A 209 3.86 1.68 1.26
N ASN A 210 3.54 2.24 2.43
CA ASN A 210 2.18 2.66 2.74
C ASN A 210 1.68 3.80 1.83
N MET A 211 2.55 4.73 1.43
CA MET A 211 2.22 5.78 0.46
C MET A 211 1.93 5.19 -0.91
N ILE A 212 2.78 4.29 -1.42
CA ILE A 212 2.58 3.60 -2.70
C ILE A 212 1.25 2.85 -2.68
N SER A 213 1.08 1.97 -1.70
CA SER A 213 -0.05 1.04 -1.66
C SER A 213 -1.37 1.79 -1.44
N THR A 214 -1.42 2.73 -0.49
CA THR A 214 -2.60 3.57 -0.25
C THR A 214 -2.89 4.49 -1.43
N GLY A 215 -1.86 5.13 -2.00
CA GLY A 215 -2.00 6.02 -3.15
C GLY A 215 -2.57 5.31 -4.37
N ILE A 216 -2.07 4.11 -4.70
CA ILE A 216 -2.62 3.26 -5.75
C ILE A 216 -4.09 2.96 -5.46
N MET A 217 -4.45 2.55 -4.23
CA MET A 217 -5.83 2.21 -3.89
C MET A 217 -6.77 3.40 -3.99
N ILE A 218 -6.32 4.60 -3.61
CA ILE A 218 -7.06 5.84 -3.81
C ILE A 218 -7.28 6.10 -5.31
N ARG A 219 -6.23 5.99 -6.13
CA ARG A 219 -6.29 6.24 -7.58
C ARG A 219 -7.20 5.28 -8.32
N ILE A 220 -7.32 4.04 -7.87
CA ILE A 220 -8.24 3.03 -8.45
C ILE A 220 -9.62 3.04 -7.79
N GLY A 221 -9.96 4.10 -7.04
CA GLY A 221 -11.30 4.36 -6.54
C GLY A 221 -11.69 3.55 -5.30
N LYS A 222 -10.77 2.96 -4.55
CA LYS A 222 -11.11 2.20 -3.32
C LYS A 222 -11.59 3.09 -2.18
N THR A 223 -11.34 4.39 -2.27
CA THR A 223 -11.79 5.41 -1.32
C THR A 223 -12.74 6.41 -1.98
N ALA A 224 -13.48 7.15 -1.15
CA ALA A 224 -14.15 8.38 -1.53
C ALA A 224 -13.96 9.39 -0.40
N SER A 225 -13.42 10.56 -0.73
CA SER A 225 -12.78 11.41 0.28
C SER A 225 -11.75 10.59 1.08
N ASN A 226 -11.74 10.72 2.40
CA ASN A 226 -10.92 9.93 3.32
C ASN A 226 -11.62 8.66 3.84
N LEU A 227 -12.73 8.23 3.22
CA LEU A 227 -13.45 7.02 3.61
C LEU A 227 -13.12 5.85 2.68
N MET A 228 -12.80 4.72 3.28
CA MET A 228 -12.69 3.42 2.63
C MET A 228 -14.09 2.92 2.27
N VAL A 229 -14.51 3.11 1.03
CA VAL A 229 -15.88 2.80 0.56
C VAL A 229 -15.98 1.43 -0.10
N ASP A 230 -14.86 0.84 -0.52
CA ASP A 230 -14.83 -0.51 -1.10
C ASP A 230 -14.75 -1.61 -0.02
N VAL A 231 -15.72 -1.58 0.89
CA VAL A 231 -15.85 -2.50 2.03
C VAL A 231 -16.82 -3.63 1.68
N LYS A 232 -16.36 -4.88 1.79
CA LYS A 232 -17.23 -6.05 1.83
C LYS A 232 -17.67 -6.32 3.27
N VAL A 233 -18.98 -6.29 3.53
CA VAL A 233 -19.53 -6.50 4.87
C VAL A 233 -19.46 -7.99 5.25
N SER A 234 -18.34 -8.42 5.88
CA SER A 234 -18.12 -9.83 6.27
C SER A 234 -18.23 -10.11 7.77
N ASN A 235 -18.31 -9.08 8.61
CA ASN A 235 -18.48 -9.22 10.06
C ASN A 235 -19.21 -8.00 10.66
N TYR A 236 -19.58 -8.10 11.95
CA TYR A 236 -20.35 -7.06 12.64
C TYR A 236 -19.65 -5.69 12.67
N LYS A 237 -18.33 -5.65 12.86
CA LYS A 237 -17.54 -4.41 12.82
C LYS A 237 -17.65 -3.73 11.45
N LEU A 238 -17.52 -4.49 10.36
CA LEU A 238 -17.62 -3.96 9.00
C LEU A 238 -19.05 -3.52 8.66
N LYS A 239 -20.07 -4.18 9.21
CA LYS A 239 -21.46 -3.77 9.09
C LYS A 239 -21.71 -2.39 9.71
N LEU A 240 -21.25 -2.17 10.95
CA LEU A 240 -21.33 -0.86 11.60
C LEU A 240 -20.55 0.22 10.85
N ARG A 241 -19.37 -0.12 10.31
CA ARG A 241 -18.58 0.79 9.48
C ARG A 241 -19.34 1.18 8.20
N ALA A 242 -19.95 0.21 7.51
CA ALA A 242 -20.72 0.46 6.30
C ALA A 242 -21.90 1.42 6.53
N ARG A 243 -22.67 1.20 7.60
CA ARG A 243 -23.75 2.11 8.01
C ARG A 243 -23.25 3.54 8.26
N ARG A 244 -22.14 3.67 8.97
CA ARG A 244 -21.51 4.98 9.23
C ARG A 244 -21.09 5.67 7.93
N ILE A 245 -20.45 4.94 7.01
CA ILE A 245 -20.03 5.49 5.71
C ILE A 245 -21.23 6.02 4.92
N ILE A 246 -22.31 5.23 4.80
CA ILE A 246 -23.51 5.64 4.06
C ILE A 246 -24.12 6.90 4.69
N ARG A 247 -24.28 6.94 6.02
CA ARG A 247 -24.79 8.15 6.70
C ARG A 247 -23.89 9.37 6.49
N THR A 248 -22.57 9.20 6.54
CA THR A 248 -21.62 10.29 6.34
C THR A 248 -21.69 10.85 4.92
N LEU A 249 -21.82 10.00 3.89
CA LEU A 249 -21.81 10.44 2.50
C LEU A 249 -23.20 10.79 1.94
N CYS A 250 -24.27 10.24 2.52
CA CYS A 250 -25.64 10.42 2.03
C CYS A 250 -26.49 11.36 2.90
N GLY A 251 -26.06 11.67 4.13
CA GLY A 251 -26.83 12.49 5.06
C GLY A 251 -27.97 11.72 5.72
N SER A 252 -29.01 12.44 6.17
CA SER A 252 -30.21 11.84 6.79
C SER A 252 -31.30 11.48 5.79
N SER A 253 -31.23 11.98 4.55
CA SER A 253 -32.26 11.79 3.53
C SER A 253 -31.64 11.25 2.23
N PHE A 254 -31.97 10.01 1.88
CA PHE A 254 -31.40 9.36 0.69
C PHE A 254 -32.33 8.28 0.12
N TYR A 255 -32.03 7.83 -1.09
CA TYR A 255 -32.76 6.73 -1.73
C TYR A 255 -32.40 5.39 -1.07
N VAL A 256 -33.37 4.50 -0.90
CA VAL A 256 -33.12 3.16 -0.37
C VAL A 256 -33.70 2.11 -1.31
N VAL A 257 -33.25 0.87 -1.20
CA VAL A 257 -33.89 -0.27 -1.87
C VAL A 257 -34.88 -0.91 -0.89
N LYS A 258 -36.16 -0.89 -1.26
CA LYS A 258 -37.23 -1.54 -0.51
C LYS A 258 -38.02 -2.46 -1.43
N ASP A 259 -38.25 -3.69 -1.00
CA ASP A 259 -38.99 -4.70 -1.77
C ASP A 259 -38.44 -4.90 -3.21
N GLY A 260 -37.11 -4.79 -3.36
CA GLY A 260 -36.40 -4.95 -4.63
C GLY A 260 -36.42 -3.72 -5.55
N GLN A 261 -37.04 -2.61 -5.14
CA GLN A 261 -37.10 -1.38 -5.92
C GLN A 261 -36.48 -0.20 -5.16
N VAL A 262 -35.85 0.70 -5.91
CA VAL A 262 -35.34 1.96 -5.38
C VAL A 262 -36.53 2.88 -5.12
N THR A 263 -36.55 3.57 -3.98
CA THR A 263 -37.64 4.51 -3.66
C THR A 263 -37.76 5.59 -4.75
N GLY A 264 -38.98 6.01 -5.09
CA GLY A 264 -39.19 7.06 -6.10
C GLY A 264 -38.72 8.46 -5.69
N LYS A 265 -38.34 8.64 -4.43
CA LYS A 265 -37.76 9.86 -3.85
C LYS A 265 -36.88 9.49 -2.64
N PRO A 266 -35.99 10.39 -2.18
CA PRO A 266 -35.28 10.23 -0.92
C PRO A 266 -36.27 10.10 0.25
N ILE A 267 -35.90 9.30 1.25
CA ILE A 267 -36.63 9.18 2.51
C ILE A 267 -35.69 9.50 3.68
N GLU A 268 -36.26 9.91 4.81
CA GLU A 268 -35.50 10.05 6.04
C GLU A 268 -35.07 8.68 6.57
N VAL A 269 -33.79 8.54 6.87
CA VAL A 269 -33.17 7.35 7.45
C VAL A 269 -32.39 7.78 8.69
N ASP A 270 -33.01 7.55 9.84
CA ASP A 270 -32.46 7.92 11.13
C ASP A 270 -31.41 6.89 11.66
N SER A 271 -30.99 7.07 12.91
CA SER A 271 -30.06 6.16 13.60
C SER A 271 -30.77 5.07 14.43
N SER A 272 -32.08 4.86 14.20
CA SER A 272 -32.84 3.81 14.87
C SER A 272 -32.51 2.42 14.28
N PRO A 273 -32.91 1.32 14.95
CA PRO A 273 -32.81 -0.02 14.39
C PRO A 273 -33.50 -0.18 13.02
N ASP A 274 -34.60 0.55 12.77
CA ASP A 274 -35.30 0.51 11.49
C ASP A 274 -34.52 1.24 10.40
N GLY A 275 -33.93 2.40 10.71
CA GLY A 275 -33.04 3.12 9.81
C GLY A 275 -31.78 2.30 9.48
N ASP A 276 -31.20 1.64 10.48
CA ASP A 276 -30.11 0.67 10.31
C ASP A 276 -30.51 -0.48 9.37
N LYS A 277 -31.74 -0.99 9.49
CA LYS A 277 -32.26 -2.06 8.63
C LYS A 277 -32.41 -1.59 7.18
N LEU A 278 -32.90 -0.38 6.93
CA LEU A 278 -33.02 0.19 5.58
C LEU A 278 -31.66 0.28 4.87
N ILE A 279 -30.62 0.68 5.61
CA ILE A 279 -29.25 0.73 5.08
C ILE A 279 -28.75 -0.69 4.76
N ASP A 280 -28.95 -1.63 5.68
CA ASP A 280 -28.52 -3.02 5.49
C ASP A 280 -29.21 -3.68 4.29
N ASP A 281 -30.52 -3.50 4.17
CA ASP A 281 -31.32 -4.03 3.06
C ASP A 281 -30.85 -3.43 1.72
N THR A 282 -30.54 -2.12 1.71
CA THR A 282 -29.98 -1.43 0.55
C THR A 282 -28.62 -1.99 0.16
N ILE A 283 -27.71 -2.21 1.11
CA ILE A 283 -26.40 -2.85 0.87
C ILE A 283 -26.59 -4.28 0.35
N ALA A 284 -27.54 -5.03 0.92
CA ALA A 284 -27.82 -6.40 0.52
C ALA A 284 -28.33 -6.47 -0.93
N ALA A 285 -29.26 -5.59 -1.30
CA ALA A 285 -29.72 -5.45 -2.69
C ALA A 285 -28.59 -5.04 -3.64
N CYS A 286 -27.62 -4.26 -3.13
CA CYS A 286 -26.41 -3.87 -3.84
C CYS A 286 -25.30 -4.92 -3.76
N ARG A 287 -25.63 -6.21 -3.64
CA ARG A 287 -24.68 -7.34 -3.69
C ARG A 287 -23.57 -7.23 -2.62
N GLN A 288 -23.93 -6.72 -1.43
CA GLN A 288 -23.02 -6.45 -0.32
C GLN A 288 -21.94 -5.38 -0.62
N SER A 289 -22.12 -4.58 -1.68
CA SER A 289 -21.21 -3.48 -2.04
C SER A 289 -21.69 -2.17 -1.45
N VAL A 290 -20.92 -1.63 -0.50
CA VAL A 290 -21.17 -0.31 0.09
C VAL A 290 -21.04 0.79 -0.96
N LYS A 291 -20.05 0.69 -1.85
CA LYS A 291 -19.84 1.65 -2.93
C LYS A 291 -21.05 1.73 -3.87
N LEU A 292 -21.60 0.58 -4.28
CA LEU A 292 -22.80 0.52 -5.12
C LEU A 292 -24.03 1.08 -4.38
N ALA A 293 -24.18 0.75 -3.10
CA ALA A 293 -25.24 1.30 -2.26
C ALA A 293 -25.17 2.84 -2.15
N ILE A 294 -23.98 3.43 -2.09
CA ILE A 294 -23.83 4.90 -2.07
C ILE A 294 -24.30 5.51 -3.39
N VAL A 295 -23.96 4.92 -4.54
CA VAL A 295 -24.44 5.44 -5.84
C VAL A 295 -25.96 5.41 -5.89
N VAL A 296 -26.58 4.27 -5.55
CA VAL A 296 -28.04 4.14 -5.49
C VAL A 296 -28.63 5.19 -4.53
N ALA A 297 -28.08 5.29 -3.31
CA ALA A 297 -28.58 6.18 -2.27
C ALA A 297 -28.51 7.66 -2.65
N ARG A 298 -27.49 8.06 -3.42
CA ARG A 298 -27.29 9.46 -3.83
C ARG A 298 -28.03 9.84 -5.11
N THR A 299 -28.24 8.89 -6.02
CA THR A 299 -28.71 9.19 -7.39
C THR A 299 -30.13 8.70 -7.66
N GLY A 300 -30.63 7.72 -6.89
CA GLY A 300 -31.91 7.07 -7.16
C GLY A 300 -31.90 6.12 -8.36
N LEU A 301 -30.73 5.86 -8.96
CA LEU A 301 -30.58 4.88 -10.04
C LEU A 301 -30.92 3.47 -9.58
N SER A 302 -31.41 2.64 -10.52
CA SER A 302 -31.52 1.20 -10.28
C SER A 302 -30.15 0.60 -9.95
N VAL A 303 -30.15 -0.51 -9.21
CA VAL A 303 -28.90 -1.20 -8.83
C VAL A 303 -28.06 -1.57 -10.06
N ASP A 304 -28.71 -2.00 -11.15
CA ASP A 304 -27.99 -2.38 -12.37
C ASP A 304 -27.42 -1.17 -13.11
N GLN A 305 -28.15 -0.05 -13.21
CA GLN A 305 -27.61 1.15 -13.83
C GLN A 305 -26.47 1.76 -13.00
N ALA A 306 -26.62 1.80 -11.68
CA ALA A 306 -25.57 2.24 -10.77
C ALA A 306 -24.30 1.37 -10.89
N ALA A 307 -24.45 0.07 -11.13
CA ALA A 307 -23.34 -0.85 -11.36
C ALA A 307 -22.65 -0.62 -12.72
N LEU A 308 -23.42 -0.34 -13.78
CA LEU A 308 -22.88 0.02 -15.09
C LEU A 308 -22.08 1.33 -15.02
N ASP A 309 -22.62 2.34 -14.35
CA ASP A 309 -21.94 3.63 -14.21
C ASP A 309 -20.66 3.50 -13.38
N LEU A 310 -20.68 2.71 -12.31
CA LEU A 310 -19.45 2.40 -11.57
C LEU A 310 -18.42 1.70 -12.44
N ALA A 311 -18.82 0.76 -13.30
CA ALA A 311 -17.89 0.09 -14.21
C ALA A 311 -17.32 1.06 -15.26
N GLU A 312 -18.15 1.97 -15.80
CA GLU A 312 -17.74 2.97 -16.79
C GLU A 312 -16.67 3.93 -16.25
N PHE A 313 -16.70 4.24 -14.97
CA PHE A 313 -15.72 5.12 -14.31
C PHE A 313 -14.69 4.35 -13.45
N ASP A 314 -14.39 3.10 -13.81
CA ASP A 314 -13.38 2.25 -13.15
C ASP A 314 -13.54 2.13 -11.63
N GLY A 315 -14.78 2.21 -11.15
CA GLY A 315 -15.13 2.15 -9.74
C GLY A 315 -14.82 3.42 -8.94
N VAL A 316 -14.50 4.54 -9.60
CA VAL A 316 -14.24 5.84 -8.96
C VAL A 316 -15.56 6.54 -8.64
N LEU A 317 -15.95 6.50 -7.36
CA LEU A 317 -17.25 6.97 -6.89
C LEU A 317 -17.52 8.46 -7.18
N SER A 318 -16.52 9.33 -7.02
CA SER A 318 -16.71 10.78 -7.23
C SER A 318 -17.12 11.10 -8.67
N LYS A 319 -16.48 10.48 -9.67
CA LYS A 319 -16.81 10.67 -11.10
C LYS A 319 -18.24 10.24 -11.42
N VAL A 320 -18.68 9.11 -10.86
CA VAL A 320 -20.07 8.64 -11.00
C VAL A 320 -21.04 9.66 -10.43
N LEU A 321 -20.77 10.16 -9.23
CA LEU A 321 -21.66 11.10 -8.55
C LEU A 321 -21.69 12.48 -9.24
N GLU A 322 -20.56 12.94 -9.78
CA GLU A 322 -20.48 14.17 -10.58
C GLU A 322 -21.36 14.10 -11.83
N ARG A 323 -21.35 12.97 -12.55
CA ARG A 323 -22.23 12.75 -13.72
C ARG A 323 -23.72 12.96 -13.41
N HIS A 324 -24.14 12.65 -12.19
CA HIS A 324 -25.53 12.72 -11.75
C HIS A 324 -25.84 13.95 -10.89
N ASN A 325 -24.97 14.97 -10.89
CA ASN A 325 -25.11 16.17 -10.06
C ASN A 325 -25.31 15.84 -8.56
N ALA A 326 -24.67 14.77 -8.09
CA ALA A 326 -24.82 14.22 -6.75
C ALA A 326 -23.48 14.23 -5.97
N ALA A 327 -22.58 15.16 -6.31
CA ALA A 327 -21.24 15.31 -5.75
C ALA A 327 -21.23 15.26 -4.21
N LEU A 328 -20.16 14.73 -3.64
CA LEU A 328 -20.02 14.55 -2.19
C LEU A 328 -19.75 15.86 -1.45
N PHE A 329 -19.26 16.89 -2.16
CA PHE A 329 -18.91 18.22 -1.67
C PHE A 329 -19.25 19.26 -2.73
#